data_AF-A0A9E5YHG8-F1
#
_entry.id   AF-A0A9E5YHG8-F1
#
_cell.length_a   1.000
_cell.length_b   1.000
_cell.length_c   1.000
_cell.angle_alpha   90.00
_cell.angle_beta   90.00
_cell.angle_gamma   90.00
#
_symmetry.space_group_name_H-M   'P 1'
#
loop_
_entity.id
_entity.type
_entity.pdbx_description
1 polymer ?
#
loop_
_entity_poly.entity_id
_entity_poly.type
_entity_poly.pdbx_seq_one_letter_code
_entity_poly.pdbx_strand_id
1 'polypeptide(L)'
;MRRVVIILIILSLLMSGVAQAAEPSPDSGVSSGAASMLGESFQTDLATGAATLSIPITVPPGRKNMQPKIALSYSSNNSNGICGVGWTIPSNYIQRSTKKGLPKYDNTDTFLFLSGGSNAELVDIGGGEYRAKIESAFMKYIYDEQGSTWSVSDKSGTKYIFGASAASRLSNGADIYSWYLDRVEDVHGNYITYMYEKHTDGQIYLKEVYYTGGTGIGPDKRVDFNYVDGRSDKLYSYRSGWNIKTTKRLSSIHIYLSGSLLWRYELAYQTSQDTDRSLLNTITVYDKDGNSLPPKSFTYQRLD
;
A
#
# COMPACT_ATOMS: atom_id res chain seq x y z
N MET A 1 -35.35 12.96 -77.64
CA MET A 1 -33.87 13.06 -77.64
C MET A 1 -33.49 14.52 -77.44
N ARG A 2 -33.18 14.92 -76.21
CA ARG A 2 -32.68 16.26 -75.88
C ARG A 2 -31.41 16.07 -75.07
N ARG A 3 -30.29 16.49 -75.66
CA ARG A 3 -28.95 16.52 -75.05
C ARG A 3 -28.94 17.63 -74.01
N VAL A 4 -28.60 17.29 -72.76
CA VAL A 4 -28.38 18.27 -71.69
C VAL A 4 -26.87 18.46 -71.54
N VAL A 5 -26.46 19.71 -71.68
CA VAL A 5 -25.08 20.20 -71.61
C VAL A 5 -24.67 20.28 -70.14
N ILE A 6 -23.55 19.65 -69.79
CA ILE A 6 -22.93 19.73 -68.46
C ILE A 6 -22.01 20.95 -68.46
N ILE A 7 -22.34 21.96 -67.66
CA ILE A 7 -21.51 23.13 -67.41
C ILE A 7 -20.63 22.82 -66.19
N LEU A 8 -19.32 22.72 -66.40
CA LEU A 8 -18.32 22.69 -65.34
C LEU A 8 -18.15 24.10 -64.76
N ILE A 9 -18.47 24.28 -63.48
CA ILE A 9 -18.10 25.47 -62.72
C ILE A 9 -16.86 25.13 -61.89
N ILE A 10 -15.74 25.74 -62.24
CA ILE A 10 -14.50 25.78 -61.46
C ILE A 10 -14.75 26.74 -60.30
N LEU A 11 -14.66 26.24 -59.06
CA LEU A 11 -14.71 27.08 -57.85
C LEU A 11 -13.35 26.96 -57.17
N SER A 12 -12.53 28.00 -57.35
CA SER A 12 -11.27 28.19 -56.63
C SER A 12 -11.56 28.69 -55.21
N LEU A 13 -11.23 27.88 -54.20
CA LEU A 13 -11.28 28.30 -52.80
C LEU A 13 -9.87 28.57 -52.29
N LEU A 14 -9.67 29.81 -51.84
CA LEU A 14 -8.47 30.33 -51.20
C LEU A 14 -8.17 29.58 -49.91
N MET A 15 -6.96 29.04 -49.80
CA MET A 15 -6.39 28.52 -48.56
C MET A 15 -6.21 29.66 -47.55
N SER A 16 -6.82 29.53 -46.38
CA SER A 16 -6.43 30.23 -45.17
C SER A 16 -6.07 29.16 -44.14
N GLY A 17 -4.80 29.12 -43.76
CA GLY A 17 -4.23 28.11 -42.89
C GLY A 17 -4.80 28.19 -41.47
N VAL A 18 -5.27 27.05 -40.99
CA VAL A 18 -5.35 26.77 -39.55
C VAL A 18 -4.31 25.70 -39.29
N ALA A 19 -3.30 26.04 -38.49
CA ALA A 19 -2.26 25.12 -38.08
C ALA A 19 -2.87 24.01 -37.20
N GLN A 20 -3.02 22.82 -37.77
CA GLN A 20 -3.28 21.60 -37.02
C GLN A 20 -1.96 21.22 -36.32
N ALA A 21 -1.90 21.35 -35.00
CA ALA A 21 -0.79 20.80 -34.23
C ALA A 21 -0.79 19.28 -34.41
N ALA A 22 0.30 18.74 -34.95
CA ALA A 22 0.53 17.31 -35.07
C ALA A 22 0.62 16.70 -33.66
N GLU A 23 -0.22 15.71 -33.38
CA GLU A 23 -0.04 14.86 -32.21
C GLU A 23 1.22 14.00 -32.41
N PRO A 24 2.19 14.00 -31.48
CA PRO A 24 3.33 13.12 -31.60
C PRO A 24 2.90 11.68 -31.30
N SER A 25 2.91 10.84 -32.33
CA SER A 25 2.87 9.38 -32.22
C SER A 25 4.02 8.89 -31.32
N PRO A 26 3.80 7.95 -30.38
CA PRO A 26 4.89 7.39 -29.60
C PRO A 26 5.71 6.44 -30.49
N ASP A 27 6.95 6.83 -30.74
CA ASP A 27 7.97 6.01 -31.39
C ASP A 27 8.26 4.76 -30.54
N SER A 28 8.20 3.61 -31.19
CA SER A 28 8.50 2.31 -30.64
C SER A 28 10.00 2.03 -30.74
N GLY A 29 10.72 2.14 -29.62
CA GLY A 29 12.13 1.72 -29.59
C GLY A 29 12.83 1.89 -28.25
N VAL A 30 13.24 0.75 -27.67
CA VAL A 30 14.16 0.55 -26.53
C VAL A 30 13.52 0.54 -25.13
N SER A 31 13.34 -0.67 -24.62
CA SER A 31 13.01 -0.97 -23.23
C SER A 31 14.15 -0.56 -22.28
N SER A 32 14.00 0.60 -21.63
CA SER A 32 14.70 0.89 -20.38
C SER A 32 13.67 0.76 -19.24
N GLY A 33 13.62 -0.41 -18.63
CA GLY A 33 12.69 -0.72 -17.53
C GLY A 33 12.99 0.03 -16.22
N ALA A 34 14.11 0.77 -16.13
CA ALA A 34 14.58 1.42 -14.91
C ALA A 34 14.01 2.84 -14.70
N ALA A 35 13.81 3.63 -15.76
CA ALA A 35 13.36 5.02 -15.63
C ALA A 35 11.91 5.18 -15.15
N SER A 36 11.10 4.11 -15.20
CA SER A 36 9.69 4.10 -14.80
C SER A 36 9.46 3.68 -13.34
N MET A 37 10.48 3.16 -12.63
CA MET A 37 10.33 2.53 -11.29
C MET A 37 10.01 3.50 -10.14
N LEU A 38 9.91 4.78 -10.47
CA LEU A 38 9.79 5.91 -9.57
C LEU A 38 8.69 6.88 -10.03
N GLY A 39 7.69 6.37 -10.76
CA GLY A 39 6.51 7.14 -11.17
C GLY A 39 5.78 7.73 -9.96
N GLU A 40 5.67 9.05 -9.91
CA GLU A 40 5.13 9.80 -8.78
C GLU A 40 3.73 10.29 -9.10
N SER A 41 2.83 10.28 -8.12
CA SER A 41 1.57 11.00 -8.20
C SER A 41 1.43 11.92 -6.99
N PHE A 42 1.83 13.19 -7.16
CA PHE A 42 1.47 14.24 -6.21
C PHE A 42 0.02 14.64 -6.45
N GLN A 43 -0.77 14.68 -5.38
CA GLN A 43 -2.17 15.06 -5.42
C GLN A 43 -2.54 15.89 -4.19
N THR A 44 -3.65 16.61 -4.29
CA THR A 44 -4.28 17.22 -3.13
C THR A 44 -5.55 16.44 -2.81
N ASP A 45 -5.71 16.01 -1.57
CA ASP A 45 -6.94 15.39 -1.11
C ASP A 45 -8.05 16.46 -1.07
N LEU A 46 -9.06 16.32 -1.93
CA LEU A 46 -10.09 17.34 -2.11
C LEU A 46 -11.02 17.50 -0.89
N ALA A 47 -11.10 16.50 -0.01
CA ALA A 47 -11.96 16.56 1.16
C ALA A 47 -11.24 17.17 2.37
N THR A 48 -9.94 16.91 2.52
CA THR A 48 -9.15 17.32 3.70
C THR A 48 -8.17 18.44 3.42
N GLY A 49 -7.91 18.77 2.15
CA GLY A 49 -6.88 19.73 1.73
C GLY A 49 -5.44 19.23 1.92
N ALA A 50 -5.25 17.96 2.29
CA ALA A 50 -3.94 17.41 2.56
C ALA A 50 -3.11 17.27 1.27
N ALA A 51 -1.83 17.61 1.34
CA ALA A 51 -0.87 17.25 0.29
C ALA A 51 -0.59 15.75 0.39
N THR A 52 -0.75 15.01 -0.71
CA THR A 52 -0.51 13.58 -0.77
C THR A 52 0.48 13.24 -1.87
N LEU A 53 1.30 12.23 -1.62
CA LEU A 53 2.27 11.71 -2.58
C LEU A 53 2.36 10.19 -2.43
N SER A 54 2.41 9.47 -3.54
CA SER A 54 2.57 8.02 -3.55
C SER A 54 3.77 7.63 -4.40
N ILE A 55 4.66 6.82 -3.83
CA ILE A 55 5.82 6.24 -4.51
C ILE A 55 5.63 4.72 -4.52
N PRO A 56 5.23 4.13 -5.67
CA PRO A 56 5.03 2.69 -5.77
C PRO A 56 6.36 1.97 -5.65
N ILE A 57 6.36 0.87 -4.91
CA ILE A 57 7.46 -0.08 -4.87
C ILE A 57 7.24 -1.03 -6.03
N THR A 58 8.11 -0.94 -7.03
CA THR A 58 8.02 -1.79 -8.21
C THR A 58 8.35 -3.22 -7.82
N VAL A 59 7.44 -4.13 -8.13
CA VAL A 59 7.61 -5.58 -7.93
C VAL A 59 7.37 -6.29 -9.27
N PRO A 60 8.08 -7.39 -9.56
CA PRO A 60 7.81 -8.16 -10.76
C PRO A 60 6.35 -8.68 -10.77
N PRO A 61 5.72 -8.84 -11.93
CA PRO A 61 4.32 -9.22 -12.02
C PRO A 61 4.05 -10.59 -11.41
N GLY A 62 2.87 -10.75 -10.80
CA GLY A 62 2.38 -11.98 -10.23
C GLY A 62 1.60 -12.83 -11.24
N ARG A 63 1.27 -14.07 -10.88
CA ARG A 63 0.39 -14.92 -11.70
C ARG A 63 -1.00 -14.28 -11.74
N LYS A 64 -1.59 -14.10 -12.93
CA LYS A 64 -2.92 -13.48 -13.10
C LYS A 64 -3.09 -12.14 -12.36
N ASN A 65 -2.05 -11.30 -12.36
CA ASN A 65 -2.03 -10.02 -11.64
C ASN A 65 -2.10 -10.12 -10.09
N MET A 66 -1.87 -11.31 -9.53
CA MET A 66 -1.77 -11.55 -8.09
C MET A 66 -0.36 -11.17 -7.59
N GLN A 67 -0.10 -9.86 -7.50
CA GLN A 67 1.10 -9.30 -6.89
C GLN A 67 0.74 -8.29 -5.78
N PRO A 68 1.61 -8.09 -4.79
CA PRO A 68 1.34 -7.10 -3.76
C PRO A 68 1.42 -5.68 -4.35
N LYS A 69 0.49 -4.83 -3.96
CA LYS A 69 0.52 -3.39 -4.26
C LYS A 69 1.12 -2.67 -3.07
N ILE A 70 2.42 -2.39 -3.14
CA ILE A 70 3.18 -1.73 -2.07
C ILE A 70 3.54 -0.32 -2.54
N ALA A 71 3.33 0.67 -1.68
CA ALA A 71 3.73 2.04 -1.93
C ALA A 71 4.15 2.72 -0.62
N LEU A 72 5.14 3.61 -0.72
CA LEU A 72 5.37 4.63 0.29
C LEU A 72 4.37 5.75 0.05
N SER A 73 3.54 6.03 1.05
CA SER A 73 2.50 7.04 0.98
C SER A 73 2.79 8.18 1.94
N TYR A 74 2.81 9.39 1.42
CA TYR A 74 2.88 10.62 2.19
C TYR A 74 1.51 11.28 2.26
N SER A 75 1.18 11.82 3.43
CA SER A 75 0.11 12.80 3.61
C SER A 75 0.57 13.84 4.62
N SER A 76 0.30 15.12 4.37
CA SER A 76 0.56 16.19 5.34
C SER A 76 -0.23 16.03 6.66
N ASN A 77 -1.30 15.22 6.66
CA ASN A 77 -2.09 14.90 7.86
C ASN A 77 -1.56 13.68 8.63
N ASN A 78 -0.66 12.90 8.04
CA ASN A 78 -0.12 11.73 8.71
C ASN A 78 0.83 12.16 9.83
N SER A 79 0.69 11.49 10.97
CA SER A 79 1.61 11.65 12.10
C SER A 79 2.96 10.98 11.82
N ASN A 80 3.87 11.06 12.79
CA ASN A 80 5.10 10.29 12.77
C ASN A 80 4.81 8.77 12.85
N GLY A 81 5.62 7.96 12.18
CA GLY A 81 5.44 6.52 12.12
C GLY A 81 6.73 5.78 11.77
N ILE A 82 6.59 4.55 11.27
CA ILE A 82 7.71 3.69 10.89
C ILE A 82 8.55 4.24 9.72
N CYS A 83 8.00 5.15 8.92
CA CYS A 83 8.69 5.79 7.80
C CYS A 83 8.98 7.28 8.05
N GLY A 84 8.96 7.73 9.31
CA GLY A 84 9.12 9.14 9.67
C GLY A 84 7.80 9.93 9.61
N VAL A 85 7.89 11.26 9.75
CA VAL A 85 6.71 12.16 9.76
C VAL A 85 6.06 12.21 8.38
N GLY A 86 4.73 12.03 8.34
CA GLY A 86 3.93 12.14 7.11
C GLY A 86 3.93 10.88 6.24
N TRP A 87 4.97 10.05 6.35
CA TRP A 87 5.17 8.86 5.53
C TRP A 87 4.71 7.58 6.21
N THR A 88 4.14 6.68 5.43
CA THR A 88 3.72 5.36 5.87
C THR A 88 3.87 4.33 4.75
N ILE A 89 3.90 3.05 5.12
CA ILE A 89 3.53 1.95 4.23
C ILE A 89 2.17 1.45 4.72
N PRO A 90 1.10 1.67 3.96
CA PRO A 90 -0.23 1.22 4.34
C PRO A 90 -0.25 -0.28 4.62
N SER A 91 -0.73 -0.65 5.80
CA SER A 91 -0.94 -2.04 6.19
C SER A 91 -2.41 -2.41 6.04
N ASN A 92 -2.67 -3.66 5.69
CA ASN A 92 -4.03 -4.19 5.60
C ASN A 92 -4.37 -4.91 6.91
N TYR A 93 -5.46 -4.53 7.57
CA TYR A 93 -5.87 -5.10 8.84
C TYR A 93 -7.38 -4.97 9.10
N ILE A 94 -7.87 -5.79 10.03
CA ILE A 94 -9.08 -5.52 10.79
C ILE A 94 -8.65 -5.16 12.21
N GLN A 95 -9.24 -4.13 12.81
CA GLN A 95 -8.93 -3.73 14.19
C GLN A 95 -10.17 -3.35 14.96
N ARG A 96 -10.09 -3.39 16.29
CA ARG A 96 -11.11 -2.80 17.16
C ARG A 96 -11.15 -1.28 16.98
N SER A 97 -12.35 -0.72 16.98
CA SER A 97 -12.60 0.70 16.81
C SER A 97 -12.32 1.45 18.10
N THR A 98 -11.63 2.59 17.99
CA THR A 98 -11.41 3.53 19.10
C THR A 98 -12.31 4.77 19.02
N LYS A 99 -13.31 4.75 18.14
CA LYS A 99 -14.19 5.90 17.87
C LYS A 99 -15.02 6.32 19.09
N LYS A 100 -15.37 5.38 19.96
CA LYS A 100 -16.24 5.60 21.14
C LYS A 100 -15.50 5.42 22.48
N GLY A 101 -14.17 5.54 22.47
CA GLY A 101 -13.31 5.26 23.62
C GLY A 101 -12.39 4.07 23.38
N LEU A 102 -11.70 3.63 24.43
CA LEU A 102 -10.85 2.45 24.36
C LEU A 102 -11.69 1.17 24.23
N PRO A 103 -11.20 0.15 23.52
CA PRO A 103 -11.88 -1.14 23.44
C PRO A 103 -12.00 -1.77 24.83
N LYS A 104 -13.14 -2.40 25.10
CA LYS A 104 -13.41 -3.13 26.34
C LYS A 104 -13.01 -4.60 26.25
N TYR A 105 -12.75 -5.09 25.04
CA TYR A 105 -12.45 -6.48 24.73
C TYR A 105 -13.59 -7.45 25.05
N ASP A 106 -14.83 -6.95 24.99
CA ASP A 106 -16.05 -7.73 25.07
C ASP A 106 -16.79 -7.72 23.72
N ASN A 107 -18.03 -8.22 23.72
CA ASN A 107 -18.90 -8.27 22.54
C ASN A 107 -19.53 -6.92 22.15
N THR A 108 -19.22 -5.83 22.87
CA THR A 108 -19.74 -4.48 22.57
C THR A 108 -18.79 -3.66 21.70
N ASP A 109 -17.54 -4.11 21.55
CA ASP A 109 -16.58 -3.47 20.66
C ASP A 109 -16.98 -3.61 19.19
N THR A 110 -16.75 -2.55 18.42
CA THR A 110 -16.93 -2.59 16.97
C THR A 110 -15.59 -2.71 16.24
N PHE A 111 -15.63 -3.10 14.98
CA PHE A 111 -14.42 -3.33 14.19
C PHE A 111 -14.33 -2.39 13.00
N LEU A 112 -13.10 -2.10 12.59
CA LEU A 112 -12.75 -1.33 11.41
C LEU A 112 -11.93 -2.23 10.48
N PHE A 113 -12.36 -2.36 9.24
CA PHE A 113 -11.62 -2.99 8.15
C PHE A 113 -10.88 -1.92 7.35
N LEU A 114 -9.60 -2.15 7.10
CA LEU A 114 -8.77 -1.35 6.20
C LEU A 114 -7.95 -2.29 5.32
N SER A 115 -8.19 -2.30 4.01
CA SER A 115 -7.40 -3.10 3.07
C SER A 115 -7.46 -2.51 1.66
N GLY A 116 -6.30 -2.33 1.03
CA GLY A 116 -6.22 -1.97 -0.40
C GLY A 116 -6.98 -0.70 -0.79
N GLY A 117 -7.04 0.30 0.10
CA GLY A 117 -7.79 1.55 -0.10
C GLY A 117 -9.28 1.48 0.27
N SER A 118 -9.80 0.29 0.58
CA SER A 118 -11.14 0.14 1.17
C SER A 118 -11.08 0.33 2.68
N ASN A 119 -12.03 1.06 3.24
CA ASN A 119 -12.23 1.16 4.67
C ASN A 119 -13.72 0.98 5.01
N ALA A 120 -14.02 0.27 6.10
CA ALA A 120 -15.39 0.04 6.55
C ALA A 120 -15.48 -0.11 8.07
N GLU A 121 -16.48 0.50 8.69
CA GLU A 121 -16.95 0.11 10.03
C GLU A 121 -17.80 -1.16 9.87
N LEU A 122 -17.48 -2.20 10.64
CA LEU A 122 -18.16 -3.50 10.55
C LEU A 122 -19.26 -3.60 11.60
N VAL A 123 -20.38 -4.21 11.21
CA VAL A 123 -21.55 -4.48 12.04
C VAL A 123 -21.78 -5.98 12.06
N ASP A 124 -21.90 -6.54 13.26
CA ASP A 124 -22.25 -7.95 13.48
C ASP A 124 -23.71 -8.19 13.06
N ILE A 125 -23.94 -9.23 12.26
CA ILE A 125 -25.28 -9.67 11.86
C ILE A 125 -25.63 -11.07 12.41
N GLY A 126 -24.80 -11.60 13.30
CA GLY A 126 -24.98 -12.89 13.98
C GLY A 126 -24.18 -14.02 13.33
N GLY A 127 -23.87 -15.04 14.14
CA GLY A 127 -23.17 -16.25 13.68
C GLY A 127 -21.71 -16.01 13.23
N GLY A 128 -21.06 -14.95 13.72
CA GLY A 128 -19.71 -14.55 13.32
C GLY A 128 -19.65 -13.86 11.96
N GLU A 129 -20.79 -13.55 11.32
CA GLU A 129 -20.83 -12.80 10.07
C GLU A 129 -20.98 -11.30 10.33
N TYR A 130 -20.20 -10.51 9.61
CA TYR A 130 -20.19 -9.06 9.69
C TYR A 130 -20.45 -8.43 8.32
N ARG A 131 -20.99 -7.21 8.33
CA ARG A 131 -21.23 -6.38 7.14
C ARG A 131 -20.66 -4.99 7.31
N ALA A 132 -20.31 -4.35 6.20
CA ALA A 132 -19.95 -2.94 6.22
C ALA A 132 -21.19 -2.12 6.59
N LYS A 133 -21.05 -1.22 7.57
CA LYS A 133 -22.10 -0.29 7.99
C LYS A 133 -22.59 0.59 6.84
N ILE A 134 -21.66 0.99 5.98
CA ILE A 134 -21.95 1.67 4.71
C ILE A 134 -21.43 0.74 3.61
N GLU A 135 -22.35 0.03 2.96
CA GLU A 135 -22.01 -0.97 1.95
C GLU A 135 -21.59 -0.29 0.64
N SER A 136 -20.51 -0.80 0.04
CA SER A 136 -19.98 -0.28 -1.24
C SER A 136 -19.24 -1.35 -2.03
N ALA A 137 -18.35 -2.09 -1.38
CA ALA A 137 -17.55 -3.13 -1.99
C ALA A 137 -18.28 -4.48 -2.10
N PHE A 138 -19.37 -4.67 -1.35
CA PHE A 138 -20.12 -5.93 -1.23
C PHE A 138 -19.21 -7.10 -0.81
N MET A 139 -18.32 -6.84 0.14
CA MET A 139 -17.46 -7.86 0.73
C MET A 139 -18.23 -8.63 1.80
N LYS A 140 -17.87 -9.90 1.97
CA LYS A 140 -18.34 -10.75 3.07
C LYS A 140 -17.25 -10.84 4.13
N TYR A 141 -17.59 -10.60 5.39
CA TYR A 141 -16.66 -10.65 6.52
C TYR A 141 -17.10 -11.73 7.50
N ILE A 142 -16.23 -12.67 7.81
CA ILE A 142 -16.46 -13.75 8.78
C ILE A 142 -15.38 -13.69 9.85
N TYR A 143 -15.79 -13.66 11.12
CA TYR A 143 -14.92 -13.88 12.25
C TYR A 143 -15.10 -15.30 12.78
N ASP A 144 -14.00 -16.05 12.82
CA ASP A 144 -13.93 -17.34 13.50
C ASP A 144 -13.34 -17.13 14.90
N GLU A 145 -14.18 -17.27 15.92
CA GLU A 145 -13.78 -17.10 17.32
C GLU A 145 -12.77 -18.16 17.77
N GLN A 146 -12.92 -19.42 17.34
CA GLN A 146 -12.04 -20.51 17.74
C GLN A 146 -10.64 -20.31 17.19
N GLY A 147 -10.56 -19.95 15.90
CA GLY A 147 -9.32 -19.59 15.24
C GLY A 147 -8.81 -18.20 15.61
N SER A 148 -9.63 -17.33 16.21
CA SER A 148 -9.37 -15.89 16.38
C SER A 148 -8.88 -15.23 15.08
N THR A 149 -9.54 -15.55 13.97
CA THR A 149 -9.11 -15.21 12.60
C THR A 149 -10.26 -14.58 11.84
N TRP A 150 -9.97 -13.61 10.99
CA TRP A 150 -10.95 -13.04 10.07
C TRP A 150 -10.75 -13.56 8.66
N SER A 151 -11.84 -13.89 7.98
CA SER A 151 -11.89 -14.18 6.55
C SER A 151 -12.77 -13.17 5.85
N VAL A 152 -12.22 -12.48 4.85
CA VAL A 152 -12.94 -11.54 4.01
C VAL A 152 -12.95 -12.06 2.59
N SER A 153 -14.09 -12.03 1.92
CA SER A 153 -14.21 -12.42 0.51
C SER A 153 -14.82 -11.28 -0.30
N ASP A 154 -14.22 -10.97 -1.44
CA ASP A 154 -14.81 -10.03 -2.39
C ASP A 154 -15.73 -10.74 -3.41
N LYS A 155 -16.39 -9.95 -4.27
CA LYS A 155 -17.31 -10.47 -5.29
C LYS A 155 -16.65 -11.35 -6.35
N SER A 156 -15.33 -11.27 -6.50
CA SER A 156 -14.58 -12.13 -7.44
C SER A 156 -14.28 -13.51 -6.84
N GLY A 157 -14.58 -13.71 -5.55
CA GLY A 157 -14.25 -14.93 -4.82
C GLY A 157 -12.82 -14.94 -4.28
N THR A 158 -12.07 -13.84 -4.43
CA THR A 158 -10.76 -13.68 -3.79
C THR A 158 -10.96 -13.59 -2.29
N LYS A 159 -10.19 -14.40 -1.55
CA LYS A 159 -10.22 -14.49 -0.09
C LYS A 159 -9.02 -13.77 0.51
N TYR A 160 -9.27 -13.07 1.60
CA TYR A 160 -8.30 -12.33 2.38
C TYR A 160 -8.40 -12.85 3.83
N ILE A 161 -7.30 -13.39 4.36
CA ILE A 161 -7.25 -14.00 5.68
C ILE A 161 -6.40 -13.10 6.59
N PHE A 162 -6.94 -12.72 7.75
CA PHE A 162 -6.29 -11.80 8.68
C PHE A 162 -6.12 -12.43 10.06
N GLY A 163 -4.94 -12.23 10.62
CA GLY A 163 -4.58 -12.72 11.94
C GLY A 163 -4.61 -14.24 12.03
N ALA A 164 -4.24 -14.98 10.99
CA ALA A 164 -4.10 -16.43 11.04
C ALA A 164 -2.92 -16.87 11.92
N SER A 165 -1.91 -16.02 12.08
CA SER A 165 -0.75 -16.28 12.92
C SER A 165 -0.74 -15.36 14.16
N ALA A 166 -0.08 -15.78 15.25
CA ALA A 166 0.10 -14.90 16.41
C ALA A 166 0.97 -13.68 16.09
N ALA A 167 1.89 -13.79 15.11
CA ALA A 167 2.76 -12.71 14.67
C ALA A 167 2.00 -11.60 13.92
N SER A 168 0.87 -11.93 13.28
CA SER A 168 -0.02 -10.98 12.61
C SER A 168 -1.15 -10.47 13.52
N ARG A 169 -1.08 -10.71 14.85
CA ARG A 169 -2.05 -10.22 15.84
C ARG A 169 -1.42 -9.25 16.82
N LEU A 170 -1.89 -8.01 16.80
CA LEU A 170 -1.55 -7.03 17.82
C LEU A 170 -2.33 -7.34 19.08
N SER A 171 -1.70 -8.07 20.01
CA SER A 171 -2.32 -8.62 21.22
C SER A 171 -1.46 -8.44 22.47
N ASN A 172 -2.09 -8.46 23.64
CA ASN A 172 -1.41 -8.55 24.94
C ASN A 172 -1.27 -10.01 25.46
N GLY A 173 -1.72 -11.00 24.66
CA GLY A 173 -1.74 -12.42 25.02
C GLY A 173 -3.12 -12.94 25.40
N ALA A 174 -3.97 -12.10 26.00
CA ALA A 174 -5.38 -12.41 26.28
C ALA A 174 -6.31 -11.79 25.22
N ASP A 175 -6.06 -10.54 24.89
CA ASP A 175 -6.88 -9.69 24.05
C ASP A 175 -6.18 -9.35 22.74
N ILE A 176 -6.94 -9.32 21.64
CA ILE A 176 -6.45 -8.92 20.32
C ILE A 176 -7.09 -7.59 19.92
N TYR A 177 -6.24 -6.61 19.63
CA TYR A 177 -6.62 -5.28 19.15
C TYR A 177 -6.68 -5.20 17.62
N SER A 178 -5.74 -5.84 16.91
CA SER A 178 -5.70 -5.85 15.43
C SER A 178 -5.26 -7.19 14.86
N TRP A 179 -5.82 -7.55 13.72
CA TRP A 179 -5.52 -8.71 12.88
C TRP A 179 -5.01 -8.22 11.53
N TYR A 180 -3.72 -8.39 11.26
CA TYR A 180 -3.08 -8.00 10.00
C TYR A 180 -3.29 -9.08 8.93
N LEU A 181 -3.32 -8.67 7.66
CA LEU A 181 -3.52 -9.57 6.52
C LEU A 181 -2.37 -10.58 6.46
N ASP A 182 -2.66 -11.87 6.52
CA ASP A 182 -1.68 -12.96 6.35
C ASP A 182 -1.68 -13.51 4.93
N ARG A 183 -2.85 -13.62 4.29
CA ARG A 183 -2.97 -14.29 2.99
C ARG A 183 -4.03 -13.69 2.09
N VAL A 184 -3.72 -13.59 0.80
CA VAL A 184 -4.68 -13.33 -0.27
C VAL A 184 -4.65 -14.52 -1.22
N GLU A 185 -5.80 -15.04 -1.60
CA GLU A 185 -5.91 -16.20 -2.49
C GLU A 185 -7.07 -16.05 -3.46
N ASP A 186 -6.82 -16.25 -4.76
CA ASP A 186 -7.87 -16.25 -5.77
C ASP A 186 -8.56 -17.63 -5.90
N VAL A 187 -9.62 -17.66 -6.70
CA VAL A 187 -10.38 -18.89 -7.00
C VAL A 187 -9.58 -19.94 -7.79
N HIS A 188 -8.40 -19.59 -8.28
CA HIS A 188 -7.50 -20.49 -9.02
C HIS A 188 -6.36 -21.02 -8.15
N GLY A 189 -6.35 -20.70 -6.86
CA GLY A 189 -5.32 -21.11 -5.91
C GLY A 189 -4.03 -20.31 -6.01
N ASN A 190 -3.98 -19.20 -6.77
CA ASN A 190 -2.83 -18.29 -6.73
C ASN A 190 -2.89 -17.49 -5.43
N TYR A 191 -1.76 -17.35 -4.72
CA TYR A 191 -1.75 -16.68 -3.43
C TYR A 191 -0.56 -15.74 -3.20
N ILE A 192 -0.77 -14.84 -2.25
CA ILE A 192 0.21 -13.96 -1.62
C ILE A 192 0.17 -14.22 -0.13
N THR A 193 1.33 -14.36 0.51
CA THR A 193 1.48 -14.50 1.96
C THR A 193 2.28 -13.32 2.51
N TYR A 194 1.81 -12.77 3.63
CA TYR A 194 2.41 -11.65 4.34
C TYR A 194 2.89 -12.17 5.70
N MET A 195 4.17 -11.97 6.00
CA MET A 195 4.80 -12.43 7.23
C MET A 195 5.25 -11.23 8.05
N TYR A 196 5.04 -11.31 9.35
CA TYR A 196 5.27 -10.22 10.28
C TYR A 196 6.25 -10.62 11.38
N GLU A 197 6.90 -9.62 11.95
CA GLU A 197 7.68 -9.74 13.18
C GLU A 197 7.01 -8.90 14.27
N LYS A 198 6.70 -9.53 15.40
CA LYS A 198 6.20 -8.85 16.59
C LYS A 198 7.38 -8.54 17.51
N HIS A 199 7.70 -7.27 17.67
CA HIS A 199 8.75 -6.80 18.56
C HIS A 199 8.33 -6.92 20.03
N THR A 200 9.29 -7.01 20.94
CA THR A 200 9.06 -7.13 22.39
C THR A 200 8.31 -5.92 22.98
N ASP A 201 8.42 -4.76 22.35
CA ASP A 201 7.63 -3.55 22.68
C ASP A 201 6.18 -3.58 22.14
N GLY A 202 5.72 -4.72 21.64
CA GLY A 202 4.36 -4.97 21.17
C GLY A 202 4.11 -4.57 19.72
N GLN A 203 4.94 -3.72 19.12
CA GLN A 203 4.77 -3.27 17.74
C GLN A 203 4.99 -4.40 16.73
N ILE A 204 4.14 -4.44 15.71
CA ILE A 204 4.22 -5.40 14.60
C ILE A 204 4.82 -4.71 13.37
N TYR A 205 5.76 -5.38 12.73
CA TYR A 205 6.42 -4.95 11.51
C TYR A 205 6.18 -5.97 10.40
N LEU A 206 5.67 -5.52 9.25
CA LEU A 206 5.64 -6.36 8.05
C LEU A 206 7.08 -6.69 7.68
N LYS A 207 7.42 -7.97 7.55
CA LYS A 207 8.79 -8.45 7.37
C LYS A 207 9.01 -8.95 5.95
N GLU A 208 8.14 -9.83 5.46
CA GLU A 208 8.28 -10.46 4.16
C GLU A 208 6.93 -10.58 3.47
N VAL A 209 6.90 -10.42 2.16
CA VAL A 209 5.74 -10.71 1.33
C VAL A 209 6.15 -11.68 0.23
N TYR A 210 5.62 -12.89 0.29
CA TYR A 210 5.84 -13.94 -0.70
C TYR A 210 4.65 -13.99 -1.66
N TYR A 211 4.90 -14.07 -2.96
CA TYR A 211 3.83 -14.14 -3.96
C TYR A 211 4.26 -14.99 -5.15
N THR A 212 3.31 -15.26 -6.07
CA THR A 212 3.36 -16.27 -7.15
C THR A 212 3.16 -17.72 -6.73
N GLY A 213 2.80 -17.93 -5.46
CA GLY A 213 2.37 -19.24 -4.98
C GLY A 213 1.12 -19.71 -5.72
N GLY A 214 0.97 -21.03 -5.84
CA GLY A 214 -0.14 -21.70 -6.51
C GLY A 214 -0.45 -23.05 -5.87
N THR A 215 -1.50 -23.72 -6.34
CA THR A 215 -1.81 -25.10 -5.93
C THR A 215 -0.61 -26.02 -6.19
N GLY A 216 0.00 -26.54 -5.13
CA GLY A 216 1.20 -27.40 -5.22
C GLY A 216 2.50 -26.67 -5.63
N ILE A 217 2.49 -25.33 -5.69
CA ILE A 217 3.61 -24.51 -6.14
C ILE A 217 3.93 -23.46 -5.08
N GLY A 218 5.17 -23.45 -4.60
CA GLY A 218 5.66 -22.40 -3.69
C GLY A 218 5.89 -21.06 -4.41
N PRO A 219 5.86 -19.94 -3.68
CA PRO A 219 6.18 -18.63 -4.23
C PRO A 219 7.66 -18.54 -4.61
N ASP A 220 7.97 -17.91 -5.76
CA ASP A 220 9.33 -17.68 -6.24
C ASP A 220 9.77 -16.20 -6.13
N LYS A 221 8.84 -15.30 -5.77
CA LYS A 221 9.12 -13.87 -5.60
C LYS A 221 8.84 -13.43 -4.18
N ARG A 222 9.67 -12.53 -3.69
CA ARG A 222 9.65 -12.07 -2.30
C ARG A 222 9.98 -10.60 -2.21
N VAL A 223 9.31 -9.89 -1.31
CA VAL A 223 9.64 -8.51 -0.92
C VAL A 223 9.98 -8.49 0.56
N ASP A 224 11.18 -8.03 0.91
CA ASP A 224 11.67 -7.97 2.29
C ASP A 224 11.65 -6.51 2.76
N PHE A 225 11.19 -6.31 3.99
CA PHE A 225 11.13 -5.01 4.66
C PHE A 225 12.12 -5.02 5.83
N ASN A 226 13.14 -4.18 5.73
CA ASN A 226 14.19 -4.10 6.74
C ASN A 226 14.01 -2.85 7.59
N TYR A 227 14.20 -3.00 8.89
CA TYR A 227 14.03 -1.92 9.84
C TYR A 227 15.28 -1.75 10.70
N VAL A 228 15.60 -0.50 11.02
CA VAL A 228 16.72 -0.12 11.87
C VAL A 228 16.22 0.47 13.20
N ASP A 229 16.85 0.07 14.30
CA ASP A 229 16.66 0.66 15.62
C ASP A 229 17.37 2.02 15.76
N GLY A 230 17.35 2.60 16.95
CA GLY A 230 18.17 3.77 17.29
C GLY A 230 17.55 5.12 16.95
N ARG A 231 16.26 5.18 16.57
CA ARG A 231 15.55 6.45 16.50
C ARG A 231 15.43 7.09 17.89
N SER A 232 15.67 8.39 18.00
CA SER A 232 15.49 9.17 19.23
C SER A 232 14.01 9.46 19.52
N ASP A 233 13.23 9.68 18.45
CA ASP A 233 11.80 10.03 18.48
C ASP A 233 10.88 8.80 18.56
N LYS A 234 11.05 8.00 19.63
CA LYS A 234 10.21 6.82 19.88
C LYS A 234 8.75 7.20 20.03
N LEU A 235 7.86 6.39 19.47
CA LEU A 235 6.41 6.61 19.52
C LEU A 235 5.76 5.65 20.50
N TYR A 236 4.73 6.14 21.19
CA TYR A 236 3.95 5.38 22.17
C TYR A 236 2.47 5.48 21.79
N SER A 237 1.78 4.35 21.80
CA SER A 237 0.34 4.28 21.56
C SER A 237 -0.33 3.50 22.68
N TYR A 238 -1.45 4.04 23.17
CA TYR A 238 -2.32 3.41 24.16
C TYR A 238 -3.73 3.16 23.60
N ARG A 239 -3.90 3.24 22.27
CA ARG A 239 -5.20 3.03 21.61
C ARG A 239 -5.75 1.62 21.82
N SER A 240 -4.86 0.65 22.03
CA SER A 240 -5.22 -0.71 22.43
C SER A 240 -5.53 -0.86 23.92
N GLY A 241 -5.42 0.19 24.73
CA GLY A 241 -5.52 0.07 26.20
C GLY A 241 -4.25 -0.44 26.89
N TRP A 242 -3.21 -0.83 26.13
CA TRP A 242 -1.86 -1.08 26.64
C TRP A 242 -0.82 -0.35 25.79
N ASN A 243 0.40 -0.23 26.33
CA ASN A 243 1.47 0.49 25.65
C ASN A 243 2.04 -0.32 24.47
N ILE A 244 2.08 0.28 23.30
CA ILE A 244 2.81 -0.21 22.12
C ILE A 244 3.87 0.84 21.76
N LYS A 245 5.13 0.41 21.62
CA LYS A 245 6.21 1.33 21.25
C LYS A 245 6.74 1.06 19.85
N THR A 246 6.81 2.11 19.05
CA THR A 246 7.52 2.09 17.77
C THR A 246 8.94 2.61 17.97
N THR A 247 9.90 1.69 17.98
CA THR A 247 11.33 1.96 18.20
C THR A 247 12.17 1.85 16.93
N LYS A 248 11.63 1.24 15.87
CA LYS A 248 12.32 1.04 14.60
C LYS A 248 11.78 1.97 13.50
N ARG A 249 12.60 2.19 12.49
CA ARG A 249 12.24 2.85 11.22
C ARG A 249 12.55 1.93 10.06
N LEU A 250 11.73 1.96 9.02
CA LEU A 250 11.99 1.23 7.78
C LEU A 250 13.25 1.79 7.12
N SER A 251 14.26 0.96 6.93
CA SER A 251 15.53 1.34 6.32
C SER A 251 15.60 0.99 4.84
N SER A 252 15.06 -0.18 4.45
CA SER A 252 15.07 -0.61 3.06
C SER A 252 13.97 -1.59 2.72
N ILE A 253 13.65 -1.68 1.43
CA ILE A 253 12.75 -2.68 0.86
C ILE A 253 13.49 -3.40 -0.26
N HIS A 254 13.64 -4.72 -0.16
CA HIS A 254 14.41 -5.52 -1.11
C HIS A 254 13.48 -6.44 -1.91
N ILE A 255 13.70 -6.52 -3.22
CA ILE A 255 12.86 -7.30 -4.12
C ILE A 255 13.67 -8.47 -4.67
N TYR A 256 13.17 -9.69 -4.51
CA TYR A 256 13.84 -10.92 -4.91
C TYR A 256 13.02 -11.71 -5.94
N LEU A 257 13.76 -12.41 -6.82
CA LEU A 257 13.24 -13.43 -7.74
C LEU A 257 14.12 -14.67 -7.64
N SER A 258 13.51 -15.82 -7.35
CA SER A 258 14.19 -17.10 -7.23
C SER A 258 15.43 -17.05 -6.33
N GLY A 259 15.31 -16.32 -5.20
CA GLY A 259 16.37 -16.11 -4.22
C GLY A 259 17.43 -15.05 -4.58
N SER A 260 17.43 -14.53 -5.81
CA SER A 260 18.36 -13.48 -6.24
C SER A 260 17.75 -12.09 -6.04
N LEU A 261 18.55 -11.14 -5.52
CA LEU A 261 18.15 -9.74 -5.41
C LEU A 261 17.99 -9.16 -6.83
N LEU A 262 16.88 -8.46 -7.08
CA LEU A 262 16.66 -7.72 -8.32
C LEU A 262 16.99 -6.24 -8.16
N TRP A 263 16.36 -5.59 -7.19
CA TRP A 263 16.62 -4.21 -6.80
C TRP A 263 16.20 -3.98 -5.36
N ARG A 264 16.66 -2.87 -4.78
CA ARG A 264 16.29 -2.42 -3.44
C ARG A 264 16.05 -0.93 -3.38
N TYR A 265 15.12 -0.53 -2.53
CA TYR A 265 14.85 0.85 -2.16
C TYR A 265 15.50 1.11 -0.81
N GLU A 266 16.36 2.11 -0.70
CA GLU A 266 16.98 2.54 0.55
C GLU A 266 16.42 3.89 0.99
N LEU A 267 16.02 3.98 2.26
CA LEU A 267 15.41 5.15 2.87
C LEU A 267 16.41 5.79 3.83
N ALA A 268 16.80 7.03 3.56
CA ALA A 268 17.66 7.79 4.46
C ALA A 268 16.84 8.86 5.20
N TYR A 269 17.13 9.04 6.49
CA TYR A 269 16.42 9.97 7.36
C TYR A 269 17.34 11.08 7.84
N GLN A 270 16.75 12.25 8.06
CA GLN A 270 17.36 13.33 8.83
C GLN A 270 16.52 13.63 10.07
N THR A 271 17.17 14.16 11.10
CA THR A 271 16.48 14.64 12.30
C THR A 271 16.03 16.07 12.07
N SER A 272 14.75 16.35 12.31
CA SER A 272 14.21 17.72 12.31
C SER A 272 14.92 18.55 13.38
N GLN A 273 15.47 19.70 12.99
CA GLN A 273 16.10 20.62 13.95
C GLN A 273 15.09 21.28 14.91
N ASP A 274 13.81 21.29 14.56
CA ASP A 274 12.79 22.00 15.31
C ASP A 274 11.96 21.06 16.21
N THR A 275 11.95 19.76 15.92
CA THR A 275 11.10 18.78 16.64
C THR A 275 11.81 17.50 17.06
N ASP A 276 13.08 17.32 16.68
CA ASP A 276 13.86 16.07 16.83
C ASP A 276 13.23 14.82 16.18
N ARG A 277 12.20 15.01 15.34
CA ARG A 277 11.50 13.92 14.66
C ARG A 277 12.25 13.49 13.42
N SER A 278 12.09 12.20 13.09
CA SER A 278 12.60 11.58 11.89
C SER A 278 11.86 12.06 10.65
N LEU A 279 12.58 12.69 9.73
CA LEU A 279 12.09 13.11 8.43
C LEU A 279 12.73 12.24 7.35
N LEU A 280 11.93 11.62 6.48
CA LEU A 280 12.46 10.87 5.34
C LEU A 280 13.12 11.86 4.39
N ASN A 281 14.43 11.79 4.24
CA ASN A 281 15.22 12.73 3.46
C ASN A 281 15.40 12.26 2.02
N THR A 282 15.75 10.98 1.82
CA THR A 282 15.93 10.43 0.47
C THR A 282 15.40 9.03 0.32
N ILE A 283 15.01 8.70 -0.91
CA ILE A 283 14.81 7.32 -1.39
C ILE A 283 15.74 7.10 -2.57
N THR A 284 16.57 6.06 -2.47
CA THR A 284 17.51 5.66 -3.54
C THR A 284 17.18 4.25 -3.98
N VAL A 285 17.11 4.03 -5.29
CA VAL A 285 16.89 2.68 -5.87
C VAL A 285 18.22 2.16 -6.36
N TYR A 286 18.60 0.98 -5.89
CA TYR A 286 19.78 0.25 -6.34
C TYR A 286 19.37 -0.99 -7.11
N ASP A 287 20.06 -1.28 -8.20
CA ASP A 287 19.98 -2.58 -8.88
C ASP A 287 20.73 -3.68 -8.10
N LYS A 288 20.72 -4.90 -8.64
CA LYS A 288 21.43 -6.05 -8.08
C LYS A 288 22.96 -5.89 -8.02
N ASP A 289 23.53 -5.03 -8.87
CA ASP A 289 24.97 -4.82 -9.00
C ASP A 289 25.45 -3.62 -8.14
N GLY A 290 24.52 -2.92 -7.49
CA GLY A 290 24.79 -1.77 -6.62
C GLY A 290 24.83 -0.43 -7.36
N ASN A 291 24.46 -0.38 -8.64
CA ASN A 291 24.27 0.88 -9.34
C ASN A 291 22.96 1.53 -8.88
N SER A 292 22.94 2.85 -8.78
CA SER A 292 21.76 3.59 -8.34
C SER A 292 21.22 4.55 -9.38
N LEU A 293 19.90 4.74 -9.33
CA LEU A 293 19.28 5.94 -9.90
C LEU A 293 19.56 7.14 -8.98
N PRO A 294 19.55 8.38 -9.52
CA PRO A 294 19.64 9.57 -8.70
C PRO A 294 18.62 9.53 -7.55
N PRO A 295 19.03 9.87 -6.30
CA PRO A 295 18.14 9.80 -5.15
C PRO A 295 16.99 10.79 -5.29
N LYS A 296 15.77 10.36 -4.98
CA LYS A 296 14.67 11.28 -4.74
C LYS A 296 14.86 11.91 -3.38
N SER A 297 14.82 13.24 -3.31
CA SER A 297 15.06 14.00 -2.08
C SER A 297 13.80 14.75 -1.66
N PHE A 298 13.56 14.85 -0.36
CA PHE A 298 12.42 15.54 0.22
C PHE A 298 12.90 16.59 1.23
N THR A 299 12.26 17.74 1.21
CA THR A 299 12.51 18.82 2.17
C THR A 299 11.21 19.17 2.89
N TYR A 300 11.35 19.74 4.08
CA TYR A 300 10.24 19.99 4.99
C TYR A 300 10.31 21.45 5.46
N GLN A 301 9.15 22.04 5.70
CA GLN A 301 9.06 23.37 6.27
C GLN A 301 9.69 23.40 7.67
N ARG A 302 10.37 24.50 7.97
CA ARG A 302 10.92 24.80 9.30
C ARG A 302 9.97 25.68 10.09
N LEU A 303 10.02 25.58 11.42
CA LEU A 303 9.36 26.53 12.31
C LEU A 303 10.22 27.80 12.36
N ASP A 304 9.76 28.85 11.70
CA ASP A 304 10.33 30.21 11.74
C ASP A 304 9.83 31.04 12.92
#